data_AF-A0A2T4ZBY1-F1
#
_entry.id   AF-A0A2T4ZBY1-F1
#
_cell.length_a   1.000
_cell.length_b   1.000
_cell.length_c   1.000
_cell.angle_alpha   90.00
_cell.angle_beta   90.00
_cell.angle_gamma   90.00
#
_symmetry.space_group_name_H-M   'P 1'
#
loop_
_entity.id
_entity.type
_entity.pdbx_description
1 polymer ?
#
loop_
_entity_poly.entity_id
_entity_poly.type
_entity_poly.pdbx_seq_one_letter_code
_entity_poly.pdbx_strand_id
1 'polypeptide(L)'
;MNEEQMLDKYAGIMQYQLTLNPTDTDKLLADLIPLLALSFERSAYECACNKAKEENTVSIYYAKSRKDPRCLVLIQFLMSFFCHVIIRFPQTDEQVIRARINEVSHEDLYDTLTQQSKMNRIVHHYQIDIEVIDEYDLWKTVFKQKNFWNEYARFTSDNEVKDEEALIYPALAKPIYFEIEPKIGLLVDIGDKIFQSMLLFKHPSLDHPYRLGWDDAAHWRPHVLRWAEFKPLIYFLTIRYPDHFVVPFLLLLRFAPITKEEDEGEISKMIKAAWRSLHLFREEEIEQLDRIATYKPHFTWSYEAETGRYHACDAPMDIYSKRHICTDDFPFHAFADLFRSIESYKNTAAWYEAEEKWIRLIAQYGMEGDETWLARRNQ
;
A
#
# COMPACT_ATOMS: atom_id res chain seq x y z
N MET A 1 16.64 -8.70 -4.70
CA MET A 1 17.03 -9.81 -3.81
C MET A 1 15.74 -10.25 -3.14
N ASN A 2 15.37 -11.54 -3.19
CA ASN A 2 14.11 -11.97 -2.59
C ASN A 2 14.19 -11.99 -1.04
N GLU A 3 13.05 -12.13 -0.37
CA GLU A 3 12.96 -12.15 1.11
C GLU A 3 13.94 -13.14 1.76
N GLU A 4 14.07 -14.35 1.22
CA GLU A 4 14.96 -15.39 1.77
C GLU A 4 16.44 -14.99 1.66
N GLN A 5 16.86 -14.47 0.51
CA GLN A 5 18.22 -13.96 0.31
C GLN A 5 18.51 -12.73 1.18
N MET A 6 17.51 -11.88 1.45
CA MET A 6 17.62 -10.75 2.37
C MET A 6 17.84 -11.22 3.80
N LEU A 7 17.01 -12.16 4.27
CA LEU A 7 17.09 -12.74 5.62
C LEU A 7 18.43 -13.43 5.83
N ASP A 8 18.92 -14.16 4.83
CA ASP A 8 20.24 -14.78 4.89
C ASP A 8 21.36 -13.73 4.93
N LYS A 9 21.35 -12.74 4.03
CA LYS A 9 22.37 -11.68 4.00
C LYS A 9 22.44 -10.88 5.29
N TYR A 10 21.29 -10.59 5.90
CA TYR A 10 21.19 -9.79 7.12
C TYR A 10 20.96 -10.62 8.38
N ALA A 11 21.21 -11.94 8.31
CA ALA A 11 21.15 -12.81 9.48
C ALA A 11 22.06 -12.26 10.60
N GLY A 12 21.49 -12.15 11.80
CA GLY A 12 22.17 -11.63 12.98
C GLY A 12 22.42 -10.12 12.98
N ILE A 13 21.78 -9.35 12.09
CA ILE A 13 21.73 -7.89 12.15
C ILE A 13 20.40 -7.47 12.79
N MET A 14 20.42 -6.38 13.54
CA MET A 14 19.23 -5.70 14.08
C MET A 14 19.23 -4.24 13.65
N GLN A 15 18.06 -3.59 13.71
CA GLN A 15 17.95 -2.15 13.47
C GLN A 15 17.04 -1.45 14.45
N TYR A 16 17.49 -0.37 15.05
CA TYR A 16 16.65 0.55 15.83
C TYR A 16 16.48 1.89 15.13
N GLN A 17 15.34 2.53 15.37
CA GLN A 17 15.03 3.86 14.89
C GLN A 17 14.52 4.73 16.03
N LEU A 18 15.03 5.96 16.12
CA LEU A 18 14.85 6.87 17.26
C LEU A 18 14.51 8.26 16.75
N THR A 19 13.81 9.06 17.57
CA THR A 19 13.77 10.52 17.39
C THR A 19 14.45 11.20 18.57
N LEU A 20 15.54 11.91 18.30
CA LEU A 20 16.36 12.56 19.34
C LEU A 20 16.53 14.05 19.04
N ASN A 21 16.81 14.86 20.05
CA ASN A 21 17.34 16.21 19.80
C ASN A 21 18.83 16.12 19.37
N PRO A 22 19.41 17.19 18.80
CA PRO A 22 20.81 17.18 18.34
C PRO A 22 21.83 16.84 19.44
N THR A 23 21.63 17.32 20.67
CA THR A 23 22.55 17.08 21.79
C THR A 23 22.60 15.61 22.18
N ASP A 24 21.44 14.97 22.29
CA ASP A 24 21.31 13.55 22.59
C ASP A 24 21.82 12.67 21.43
N THR A 25 21.66 13.13 20.19
CA THR A 25 22.25 12.50 19.01
C THR A 25 23.77 12.52 19.08
N ASP A 26 24.39 13.67 19.38
CA ASP A 26 25.85 13.79 19.54
C ASP A 26 26.37 12.86 20.65
N LYS A 27 25.68 12.82 21.81
CA LYS A 27 26.02 11.93 22.93
C LYS A 27 25.97 10.46 22.49
N LEU A 28 24.87 10.04 21.87
CA LEU A 28 24.71 8.66 21.41
C LEU A 28 25.78 8.28 20.37
N LEU A 29 26.10 9.17 19.43
CA LEU A 29 27.13 8.91 18.43
C LEU A 29 28.51 8.74 19.04
N ALA A 30 28.87 9.53 20.06
CA ALA A 30 30.15 9.40 20.74
C ALA A 30 30.37 7.97 21.30
N ASP A 31 29.30 7.33 21.76
CA ASP A 31 29.32 5.95 22.25
C ASP A 31 29.27 4.90 21.12
N LEU A 32 28.45 5.14 20.09
CA LEU A 32 28.24 4.18 18.99
C LEU A 32 29.40 4.11 17.99
N ILE A 33 30.09 5.23 17.73
CA ILE A 33 31.22 5.29 16.78
C ILE A 33 32.30 4.26 17.12
N PRO A 34 32.86 4.20 18.35
CA PRO A 34 33.86 3.20 18.70
C PRO A 34 33.27 1.80 18.77
N LEU A 35 32.05 1.64 19.30
CA LEU A 35 31.39 0.35 19.47
C LEU A 35 31.20 -0.37 18.14
N LEU A 36 30.66 0.34 17.14
CA LEU A 36 30.37 -0.20 15.81
C LEU A 36 31.53 -0.03 14.82
N ALA A 37 32.66 0.55 15.24
CA ALA A 37 33.79 0.88 14.38
C ALA A 37 33.39 1.68 13.12
N LEU A 38 32.58 2.73 13.30
CA LEU A 38 32.04 3.54 12.21
C LEU A 38 33.14 4.39 11.54
N SER A 39 33.10 4.48 10.21
CA SER A 39 33.86 5.48 9.45
C SER A 39 33.23 6.87 9.59
N PHE A 40 33.32 7.44 10.78
CA PHE A 40 32.71 8.73 11.08
C PHE A 40 33.60 9.90 10.66
N GLU A 41 33.07 10.79 9.82
CA GLU A 41 33.71 12.02 9.37
C GLU A 41 33.07 13.23 10.03
N ARG A 42 33.72 13.76 11.08
CA ARG A 42 33.17 14.86 11.90
C ARG A 42 32.79 16.08 11.08
N SER A 43 33.62 16.47 10.10
CA SER A 43 33.36 17.62 9.23
C SER A 43 32.12 17.43 8.36
N ALA A 44 31.88 16.23 7.83
CA ALA A 44 30.69 15.93 7.03
C ALA A 44 29.41 15.92 7.90
N TYR A 45 29.51 15.37 9.10
CA TYR A 45 28.43 15.41 10.10
C TYR A 45 28.05 16.85 10.48
N GLU A 46 29.04 17.68 10.82
CA GLU A 46 28.83 19.08 11.18
C GLU A 46 28.27 19.89 10.00
N CYS A 47 28.76 19.64 8.78
CA CYS A 47 28.20 20.25 7.57
C CYS A 47 26.72 19.91 7.38
N ALA A 48 26.32 18.65 7.56
CA ALA A 48 24.92 18.25 7.47
C ALA A 48 24.08 18.92 8.56
N CYS A 49 24.55 18.90 9.81
CA CYS A 49 23.87 19.51 10.94
C CYS A 49 23.66 21.03 10.75
N ASN A 50 24.71 21.75 10.32
CA ASN A 50 24.64 23.19 10.07
C ASN A 50 23.72 23.51 8.90
N LYS A 51 23.77 22.73 7.82
CA LYS A 51 22.85 22.90 6.67
C LYS A 51 21.39 22.84 7.11
N ALA A 52 21.02 21.87 7.94
CA ALA A 52 19.65 21.75 8.44
C ALA A 52 19.23 22.93 9.34
N LYS A 53 20.16 23.47 10.14
CA LYS A 53 19.92 24.62 11.02
C LYS A 53 19.82 25.95 10.26
N GLU A 54 20.76 26.22 9.37
CA GLU A 54 20.92 27.52 8.70
C GLU A 54 19.93 27.68 7.54
N GLU A 55 19.73 26.64 6.75
CA GLU A 55 18.83 26.70 5.59
C GLU A 55 17.39 26.34 5.96
N ASN A 56 17.15 25.90 7.20
CA ASN A 56 15.87 25.34 7.65
C ASN A 56 15.38 24.20 6.72
N THR A 57 16.32 23.38 6.24
CA THR A 57 16.08 22.26 5.34
C THR A 57 16.31 20.92 6.03
N VAL A 58 15.91 19.84 5.37
CA VAL A 58 16.27 18.48 5.79
C VAL A 58 17.64 18.13 5.21
N SER A 59 18.54 17.60 6.04
CA SER A 59 19.84 17.11 5.62
C SER A 59 20.09 15.69 6.15
N ILE A 60 20.96 14.95 5.47
CA ILE A 60 21.26 13.55 5.80
C ILE A 60 22.75 13.36 6.05
N TYR A 61 23.08 12.55 7.04
CA TYR A 61 24.42 12.03 7.27
C TYR A 61 24.34 10.52 7.52
N TYR A 62 25.34 9.76 7.08
CA TYR A 62 25.47 8.37 7.49
C TYR A 62 26.94 7.95 7.59
N ALA A 63 27.20 6.95 8.44
CA ALA A 63 28.50 6.33 8.59
C ALA A 63 28.34 4.80 8.62
N LYS A 64 29.10 4.09 7.79
CA LYS A 64 29.14 2.62 7.75
C LYS A 64 30.25 2.09 8.67
N SER A 65 30.05 0.92 9.25
CA SER A 65 31.11 0.21 9.98
C SER A 65 32.24 -0.20 9.04
N ARG A 66 33.48 -0.08 9.52
CA ARG A 66 34.69 -0.59 8.85
C ARG A 66 34.82 -2.11 8.96
N LYS A 67 34.13 -2.73 9.92
CA LYS A 67 34.21 -4.18 10.18
C LYS A 67 33.12 -4.95 9.45
N ASP A 68 31.88 -4.46 9.51
CA ASP A 68 30.73 -5.09 8.87
C ASP A 68 29.91 -4.04 8.10
N PRO A 69 29.97 -3.99 6.76
CA PRO A 69 29.28 -2.96 5.97
C PRO A 69 27.75 -2.99 6.08
N ARG A 70 27.16 -4.05 6.67
CA ARG A 70 25.73 -4.12 7.01
C ARG A 70 25.37 -3.22 8.19
N CYS A 71 26.34 -2.94 9.06
CA CYS A 71 26.19 -2.08 10.23
C CYS A 71 26.47 -0.61 9.87
N LEU A 72 25.61 0.29 10.33
CA LEU A 72 25.71 1.72 10.04
C LEU A 72 24.88 2.56 11.00
N VAL A 73 25.13 3.86 10.98
CA VAL A 73 24.22 4.87 11.52
C VAL A 73 23.81 5.81 10.40
N LEU A 74 22.51 6.03 10.24
CA LEU A 74 21.89 7.00 9.33
C LEU A 74 21.14 8.04 10.15
N ILE A 75 21.34 9.31 9.85
CA ILE A 75 20.76 10.44 10.57
C ILE A 75 20.09 11.34 9.55
N GLN A 76 18.80 11.59 9.77
CA GLN A 76 18.06 12.63 9.09
C GLN A 76 17.83 13.80 10.06
N PHE A 77 18.46 14.93 9.78
CA PHE A 77 18.26 16.16 10.54
C PHE A 77 16.98 16.84 10.06
N LEU A 78 16.03 17.04 10.96
CA LEU A 78 14.75 17.71 10.70
C LEU A 78 14.82 19.10 11.33
N MET A 79 15.17 20.10 10.51
CA MET A 79 15.31 21.48 10.94
C MET A 79 16.29 21.57 12.13
N SER A 80 16.10 22.52 13.05
CA SER A 80 16.98 22.77 14.19
C SER A 80 16.64 21.99 15.47
N PHE A 81 15.59 21.17 15.49
CA PHE A 81 15.03 20.63 16.74
C PHE A 81 15.17 19.13 16.92
N PHE A 82 15.09 18.33 15.85
CA PHE A 82 15.04 16.87 15.97
C PHE A 82 15.85 16.17 14.88
N CYS A 83 16.30 14.96 15.20
CA CYS A 83 17.01 14.05 14.33
C CYS A 83 16.29 12.71 14.35
N HIS A 84 16.05 12.12 13.18
CA HIS A 84 15.74 10.70 13.08
C HIS A 84 17.05 9.92 12.98
N VAL A 85 17.31 9.04 13.94
CA VAL A 85 18.52 8.23 14.01
C VAL A 85 18.15 6.78 13.76
N ILE A 86 18.79 6.15 12.77
CA ILE A 86 18.61 4.74 12.44
C ILE A 86 19.95 4.04 12.61
N ILE A 87 19.98 2.98 13.40
CA ILE A 87 21.19 2.26 13.79
C ILE A 87 21.03 0.81 13.36
N ARG A 88 21.91 0.32 12.48
CA ARG A 88 22.06 -1.12 12.17
C ARG A 88 23.29 -1.67 12.85
N PHE A 89 23.14 -2.79 13.55
CA PHE A 89 24.19 -3.37 14.38
C PHE A 89 24.06 -4.89 14.51
N PRO A 90 25.12 -5.60 14.93
CA PRO A 90 25.05 -7.04 15.17
C PRO A 90 24.17 -7.37 16.37
N GLN A 91 23.32 -8.40 16.29
CA GLN A 91 22.44 -8.83 17.38
C GLN A 91 23.21 -9.13 18.68
N THR A 92 24.48 -9.55 18.59
CA THR A 92 25.34 -9.77 19.76
C THR A 92 25.56 -8.50 20.60
N ASP A 93 25.40 -7.32 20.00
CA ASP A 93 25.62 -6.02 20.64
C ASP A 93 24.31 -5.41 21.16
N GLU A 94 23.17 -6.10 21.02
CA GLU A 94 21.84 -5.56 21.32
C GLU A 94 21.74 -4.98 22.73
N GLN A 95 22.16 -5.72 23.74
CA GLN A 95 22.04 -5.28 25.14
C GLN A 95 22.85 -4.01 25.41
N VAL A 96 24.06 -3.92 24.83
CA VAL A 96 24.94 -2.77 25.01
C VAL A 96 24.36 -1.55 24.30
N ILE A 97 23.89 -1.72 23.07
CA ILE A 97 23.30 -0.62 22.27
C ILE A 97 21.99 -0.15 22.88
N ARG A 98 21.12 -1.08 23.31
CA ARG A 98 19.87 -0.76 24.01
C ARG A 98 20.15 0.03 25.29
N ALA A 99 21.16 -0.36 26.07
CA ALA A 99 21.56 0.38 27.27
C ALA A 99 21.98 1.83 26.94
N ARG A 100 22.77 2.04 25.88
CA ARG A 100 23.17 3.39 25.45
C ARG A 100 22.00 4.24 24.95
N ILE A 101 21.09 3.65 24.20
CA ILE A 101 19.89 4.35 23.73
C ILE A 101 19.02 4.75 24.92
N ASN A 102 18.86 3.88 25.92
CA ASN A 102 18.07 4.16 27.11
C ASN A 102 18.63 5.32 27.97
N GLU A 103 19.88 5.74 27.75
CA GLU A 103 20.45 6.93 28.40
C GLU A 103 20.03 8.25 27.75
N VAL A 104 19.45 8.20 26.54
CA VAL A 104 19.07 9.38 25.74
C VAL A 104 17.63 9.34 25.25
N SER A 105 16.97 8.18 25.33
CA SER A 105 15.56 7.98 24.95
C SER A 105 14.89 7.04 25.94
N HIS A 106 13.59 7.22 26.12
CA HIS A 106 12.72 6.33 26.88
C HIS A 106 11.67 5.66 25.97
N GLU A 107 11.83 5.76 24.66
CA GLU A 107 10.96 5.10 23.68
C GLU A 107 11.14 3.57 23.73
N ASP A 108 10.04 2.85 23.55
CA ASP A 108 10.10 1.39 23.38
C ASP A 108 10.85 1.04 22.08
N LEU A 109 11.91 0.25 22.21
CA LEU A 109 12.75 -0.17 21.08
C LEU A 109 12.38 -1.57 20.62
N TYR A 110 11.96 -1.65 19.36
CA TYR A 110 11.71 -2.89 18.63
C TYR A 110 12.62 -2.96 17.40
N ASP A 111 12.96 -4.18 16.97
CA ASP A 111 13.74 -4.37 15.76
C ASP A 111 12.94 -3.95 14.52
N THR A 112 13.48 -2.98 13.80
CA THR A 112 12.86 -2.36 12.63
C THR A 112 13.52 -2.78 11.32
N LEU A 113 14.43 -3.76 11.36
CA LEU A 113 15.24 -4.13 10.19
C LEU A 113 14.36 -4.53 9.01
N THR A 114 13.32 -5.31 9.29
CA THR A 114 12.34 -5.83 8.31
C THR A 114 10.95 -5.21 8.48
N GLN A 115 10.74 -4.37 9.50
CA GLN A 115 9.43 -3.79 9.82
C GLN A 115 9.53 -2.30 10.17
N GLN A 116 8.64 -1.52 9.57
CA GLN A 116 8.46 -0.09 9.79
C GLN A 116 9.72 0.79 9.69
N SER A 117 10.74 0.38 8.93
CA SER A 117 11.97 1.15 8.78
C SER A 117 11.76 2.46 8.03
N LYS A 118 11.99 3.59 8.71
CA LYS A 118 12.13 4.92 8.05
C LYS A 118 13.30 4.97 7.06
N MET A 119 14.23 4.02 7.13
CA MET A 119 15.45 3.99 6.34
C MET A 119 15.15 3.88 4.85
N ASN A 120 14.22 3.03 4.45
CA ASN A 120 13.89 2.83 3.04
C ASN A 120 13.41 4.14 2.41
N ARG A 121 12.53 4.85 3.14
CA ARG A 121 12.05 6.18 2.72
C ARG A 121 13.19 7.19 2.57
N ILE A 122 14.08 7.27 3.56
CA ILE A 122 15.22 8.21 3.52
C ILE A 122 16.16 7.86 2.37
N VAL A 123 16.56 6.59 2.26
CA VAL A 123 17.49 6.14 1.23
C VAL A 123 16.93 6.39 -0.17
N HIS A 124 15.66 6.06 -0.42
CA HIS A 124 15.04 6.33 -1.72
C HIS A 124 14.86 7.81 -2.02
N HIS A 125 14.37 8.59 -1.05
CA HIS A 125 14.12 10.02 -1.25
C HIS A 125 15.40 10.81 -1.54
N TYR A 126 16.50 10.47 -0.84
CA TYR A 126 17.78 11.17 -0.96
C TYR A 126 18.79 10.45 -1.85
N GLN A 127 18.37 9.39 -2.57
CA GLN A 127 19.22 8.60 -3.49
C GLN A 127 20.54 8.13 -2.86
N ILE A 128 20.48 7.66 -1.61
CA ILE A 128 21.67 7.27 -0.85
C ILE A 128 22.12 5.87 -1.29
N ASP A 129 23.43 5.66 -1.45
CA ASP A 129 23.99 4.33 -1.73
C ASP A 129 24.09 3.47 -0.44
N ILE A 130 22.93 3.10 0.09
CA ILE A 130 22.79 2.12 1.14
C ILE A 130 21.79 1.07 0.70
N GLU A 131 22.13 -0.20 0.88
CA GLU A 131 21.18 -1.27 0.63
C GLU A 131 20.01 -1.18 1.61
N VAL A 132 18.83 -0.97 1.05
CA VAL A 132 17.56 -1.00 1.77
C VAL A 132 17.12 -2.45 1.92
N ILE A 133 16.59 -2.76 3.09
CA ILE A 133 15.94 -4.05 3.35
C ILE A 133 14.48 -3.77 3.02
N ASP A 134 14.20 -3.76 1.71
CA ASP A 134 12.89 -3.44 1.16
C ASP A 134 12.42 -4.69 0.43
N GLU A 135 11.56 -5.43 1.08
CA GLU A 135 10.37 -6.00 0.44
C GLU A 135 9.51 -6.46 1.61
N TYR A 136 8.68 -5.56 2.12
CA TYR A 136 7.48 -6.02 2.80
C TYR A 136 6.77 -6.88 1.78
N ASP A 137 6.77 -8.18 2.00
CA ASP A 137 5.79 -9.03 1.38
C ASP A 137 4.44 -8.56 1.97
N LEU A 138 3.79 -7.62 1.27
CA LEU A 138 2.51 -7.05 1.67
C LEU A 138 1.49 -8.16 1.91
N TRP A 139 1.60 -9.25 1.14
CA TRP A 139 0.75 -10.44 1.22
C TRP A 139 0.96 -11.22 2.51
N LYS A 140 2.20 -11.29 3.02
CA LYS A 140 2.50 -11.94 4.29
C LYS A 140 2.37 -11.03 5.51
N THR A 141 2.35 -9.72 5.32
CA THR A 141 2.39 -8.73 6.41
C THR A 141 1.10 -7.92 6.48
N VAL A 142 1.01 -6.80 5.77
CA VAL A 142 -0.07 -5.81 5.85
C VAL A 142 -1.43 -6.43 5.58
N PHE A 143 -1.55 -7.22 4.52
CA PHE A 143 -2.84 -7.79 4.10
C PHE A 143 -3.36 -8.92 5.01
N LYS A 144 -2.58 -9.35 6.01
CA LYS A 144 -3.04 -10.27 7.06
C LYS A 144 -3.53 -9.54 8.31
N GLN A 145 -3.42 -8.21 8.37
CA GLN A 145 -3.80 -7.42 9.54
C GLN A 145 -5.25 -6.97 9.41
N LYS A 146 -6.08 -7.29 10.43
CA LYS A 146 -7.46 -6.80 10.50
C LYS A 146 -7.52 -5.27 10.47
N ASN A 147 -6.60 -4.60 11.17
CA ASN A 147 -6.57 -3.13 11.26
C ASN A 147 -6.37 -2.47 9.89
N PHE A 148 -5.49 -3.02 9.04
CA PHE A 148 -5.31 -2.53 7.66
C PHE A 148 -6.65 -2.54 6.91
N TRP A 149 -7.35 -3.68 6.92
CA TRP A 149 -8.61 -3.81 6.21
C TRP A 149 -9.73 -2.96 6.82
N ASN A 150 -9.76 -2.79 8.14
CA ASN A 150 -10.67 -1.86 8.81
C ASN A 150 -10.46 -0.42 8.33
N GLU A 151 -9.23 0.05 8.25
CA GLU A 151 -8.92 1.41 7.78
C GLU A 151 -9.15 1.55 6.26
N TYR A 152 -8.66 0.59 5.48
CA TYR A 152 -8.84 0.57 4.04
C TYR A 152 -10.31 0.57 3.67
N ALA A 153 -11.10 -0.31 4.28
CA ALA A 153 -12.53 -0.39 4.10
C ALA A 153 -13.30 0.54 5.06
N ARG A 154 -12.66 1.56 5.65
CA ARG A 154 -13.27 2.57 6.54
C ARG A 154 -14.40 2.04 7.43
N PHE A 155 -14.14 0.89 8.04
CA PHE A 155 -15.10 0.08 8.78
C PHE A 155 -15.31 0.64 10.20
N THR A 156 -14.31 1.31 10.75
CA THR A 156 -14.40 2.00 12.04
C THR A 156 -14.99 3.40 11.83
N SER A 157 -16.17 3.63 12.41
CA SER A 157 -17.01 4.82 12.25
C SER A 157 -16.29 6.16 12.38
N ASP A 158 -16.80 7.16 11.65
CA ASP A 158 -16.42 8.57 11.53
C ASP A 158 -16.16 9.38 12.84
N ASN A 159 -16.16 8.77 14.02
CA ASN A 159 -16.21 9.48 15.30
C ASN A 159 -15.04 9.21 16.30
N GLU A 160 -14.08 8.32 16.03
CA GLU A 160 -13.13 7.92 17.10
C GLU A 160 -11.62 8.03 16.80
N VAL A 161 -11.18 8.15 15.55
CA VAL A 161 -9.73 8.35 15.29
C VAL A 161 -9.44 9.83 15.17
N LYS A 162 -8.98 10.44 16.27
CA LYS A 162 -8.30 11.74 16.20
C LYS A 162 -7.07 11.55 15.29
N ASP A 163 -6.84 12.48 14.35
CA ASP A 163 -5.77 12.45 13.33
C ASP A 163 -4.35 12.11 13.86
N GLU A 164 -4.13 12.21 15.17
CA GLU A 164 -2.85 11.95 15.84
C GLU A 164 -2.53 10.45 16.03
N GLU A 165 -3.48 9.52 15.85
CA GLU A 165 -3.30 8.07 16.06
C GLU A 165 -3.39 7.20 14.78
N ALA A 166 -3.46 7.80 13.58
CA ALA A 166 -3.54 7.01 12.34
C ALA A 166 -2.36 6.02 12.22
N LEU A 167 -2.67 4.72 12.03
CA LEU A 167 -1.63 3.71 11.87
C LEU A 167 -0.82 4.02 10.61
N ILE A 168 0.50 3.83 10.74
CA ILE A 168 1.42 4.02 9.64
C ILE A 168 1.75 2.64 9.06
N TYR A 169 1.59 2.50 7.76
CA TYR A 169 1.94 1.34 6.96
C TYR A 169 3.10 1.70 6.01
N PRO A 170 4.37 1.77 6.48
CA PRO A 170 5.49 2.18 5.62
C PRO A 170 5.65 1.33 4.36
N ALA A 171 5.19 0.09 4.43
CA ALA A 171 5.13 -0.85 3.31
C ALA A 171 4.28 -0.35 2.12
N LEU A 172 3.31 0.54 2.37
CA LEU A 172 2.41 1.13 1.38
C LEU A 172 2.88 2.52 0.91
N ALA A 173 4.10 2.94 1.27
CA ALA A 173 4.67 4.20 0.79
C ALA A 173 4.86 4.24 -0.73
N LYS A 174 4.89 3.07 -1.38
CA LYS A 174 4.89 2.93 -2.84
C LYS A 174 3.55 2.31 -3.29
N PRO A 175 3.02 2.72 -4.46
CA PRO A 175 1.83 2.11 -5.01
C PRO A 175 2.00 0.61 -5.28
N ILE A 176 0.94 -0.16 -5.04
CA ILE A 176 0.88 -1.59 -5.35
C ILE A 176 0.70 -1.76 -6.85
N TYR A 177 1.67 -2.33 -7.55
CA TYR A 177 1.62 -2.52 -9.00
C TYR A 177 1.05 -3.89 -9.38
N PHE A 178 -0.09 -3.87 -10.05
CA PHE A 178 -0.69 -5.02 -10.73
C PHE A 178 -0.25 -5.01 -12.20
N GLU A 179 0.85 -5.71 -12.48
CA GLU A 179 1.38 -5.84 -13.83
C GLU A 179 0.49 -6.76 -14.68
N ILE A 180 0.04 -6.26 -15.84
CA ILE A 180 -0.69 -7.04 -16.84
C ILE A 180 0.26 -7.49 -17.95
N GLU A 181 1.02 -6.53 -18.48
CA GLU A 181 2.09 -6.75 -19.44
C GLU A 181 3.30 -5.89 -19.04
N PRO A 182 4.50 -6.15 -19.61
CA PRO A 182 5.65 -5.30 -19.35
C PRO A 182 5.31 -3.81 -19.57
N LYS A 183 5.37 -3.01 -18.50
CA LYS A 183 5.06 -1.57 -18.47
C LYS A 183 3.58 -1.21 -18.69
N ILE A 184 2.66 -2.17 -18.74
CA ILE A 184 1.21 -1.94 -18.77
C ILE A 184 0.60 -2.51 -17.50
N GLY A 185 -0.17 -1.71 -16.77
CA GLY A 185 -0.91 -2.23 -15.62
C GLY A 185 -1.53 -1.15 -14.75
N LEU A 186 -2.08 -1.59 -13.63
CA LEU A 186 -2.78 -0.74 -12.67
C LEU A 186 -1.94 -0.58 -11.41
N LEU A 187 -1.99 0.60 -10.80
CA LEU A 187 -1.38 0.85 -9.51
C LEU A 187 -2.45 1.28 -8.52
N VAL A 188 -2.46 0.68 -7.34
CA VAL A 188 -3.27 1.15 -6.21
C VAL A 188 -2.33 1.91 -5.28
N ASP A 189 -2.50 3.22 -5.22
CA ASP A 189 -1.74 4.12 -4.36
C ASP A 189 -2.58 4.47 -3.13
N ILE A 190 -2.20 3.91 -1.97
CA ILE A 190 -2.88 4.08 -0.68
C ILE A 190 -2.12 5.08 0.21
N GLY A 191 -0.80 5.20 0.00
CA GLY A 191 0.10 5.90 0.91
C GLY A 191 0.40 5.11 2.19
N ASP A 192 1.41 5.58 2.94
CA ASP A 192 1.79 5.01 4.24
C ASP A 192 0.83 5.38 5.37
N LYS A 193 -0.14 6.27 5.11
CA LYS A 193 -1.29 6.55 5.95
C LYS A 193 -2.54 6.50 5.08
N ILE A 194 -3.54 5.71 5.48
CA ILE A 194 -4.72 5.42 4.67
C ILE A 194 -5.74 6.57 4.80
N PHE A 195 -5.45 7.70 4.15
CA PHE A 195 -6.39 8.82 4.04
C PHE A 195 -7.17 8.80 2.73
N GLN A 196 -6.49 8.38 1.66
CA GLN A 196 -7.02 8.33 0.31
C GLN A 196 -6.54 7.05 -0.37
N SER A 197 -7.27 6.59 -1.37
CA SER A 197 -6.76 5.59 -2.31
C SER A 197 -6.97 6.06 -3.73
N MET A 198 -5.95 5.87 -4.57
CA MET A 198 -6.00 6.23 -5.98
C MET A 198 -5.77 4.99 -6.83
N LEU A 199 -6.54 4.90 -7.92
CA LEU A 199 -6.24 3.95 -8.98
C LEU A 199 -5.51 4.71 -10.09
N LEU A 200 -4.28 4.30 -10.36
CA LEU A 200 -3.44 4.84 -11.41
C LEU A 200 -3.28 3.80 -12.53
N PHE A 201 -3.07 4.29 -13.73
CA PHE A 201 -2.85 3.49 -14.93
C PHE A 201 -1.48 3.79 -15.51
N LYS A 202 -0.66 2.76 -15.68
CA LYS A 202 0.65 2.86 -16.30
C LYS A 202 0.59 2.25 -17.69
N HIS A 203 1.04 3.01 -18.68
CA HIS A 203 1.10 2.61 -20.07
C HIS A 203 2.30 3.27 -20.77
N PRO A 204 2.98 2.61 -21.72
CA PRO A 204 4.13 3.17 -22.44
C PRO A 204 3.85 4.47 -23.21
N SER A 205 2.59 4.73 -23.59
CA SER A 205 2.19 5.95 -24.28
C SER A 205 1.95 7.15 -23.34
N LEU A 206 2.15 6.98 -22.05
CA LEU A 206 1.92 8.01 -21.04
C LEU A 206 3.25 8.34 -20.36
N ASP A 207 3.57 9.63 -20.24
CA ASP A 207 4.82 10.08 -19.63
C ASP A 207 4.91 9.68 -18.14
N HIS A 208 3.76 9.68 -17.46
CA HIS A 208 3.61 9.32 -16.05
C HIS A 208 2.35 8.47 -15.85
N PRO A 209 2.24 7.67 -14.77
CA PRO A 209 1.01 6.98 -14.43
C PRO A 209 -0.18 7.94 -14.36
N TYR A 210 -1.23 7.62 -15.10
CA TYR A 210 -2.43 8.45 -15.19
C TYR A 210 -3.43 8.09 -14.09
N ARG A 211 -3.93 9.09 -13.36
CA ARG A 211 -4.93 8.84 -12.30
C ARG A 211 -6.31 8.59 -12.90
N LEU A 212 -6.80 7.35 -12.77
CA LEU A 212 -8.13 6.95 -13.25
C LEU A 212 -9.25 7.38 -12.29
N GLY A 213 -9.01 7.31 -10.98
CA GLY A 213 -9.98 7.67 -9.95
C GLY A 213 -9.35 7.69 -8.56
N TRP A 214 -10.05 8.25 -7.59
CA TRP A 214 -9.59 8.35 -6.21
C TRP A 214 -10.74 8.29 -5.21
N ASP A 215 -10.45 8.00 -3.95
CA ASP A 215 -11.39 8.22 -2.86
C ASP A 215 -10.72 8.93 -1.68
N ASP A 216 -11.52 9.58 -0.86
CA ASP A 216 -11.13 10.21 0.39
C ASP A 216 -12.20 9.95 1.45
N ALA A 217 -11.87 10.17 2.73
CA ALA A 217 -12.76 9.87 3.87
C ALA A 217 -14.17 10.48 3.72
N ALA A 218 -14.31 11.61 3.04
CA ALA A 218 -15.59 12.26 2.83
C ALA A 218 -16.35 11.75 1.59
N HIS A 219 -15.65 11.18 0.59
CA HIS A 219 -16.23 10.84 -0.71
C HIS A 219 -15.72 9.51 -1.25
N TRP A 220 -16.41 8.45 -0.84
CA TRP A 220 -15.98 7.08 -1.09
C TRP A 220 -16.56 6.45 -2.36
N ARG A 221 -16.30 7.03 -3.55
CA ARG A 221 -17.03 6.63 -4.78
C ARG A 221 -16.24 6.78 -6.10
N PRO A 222 -15.09 6.11 -6.30
CA PRO A 222 -14.42 6.15 -7.58
C PRO A 222 -15.08 5.20 -8.58
N HIS A 223 -15.85 5.72 -9.53
CA HIS A 223 -16.50 4.91 -10.55
C HIS A 223 -15.59 4.73 -11.78
N VAL A 224 -14.65 3.78 -11.72
CA VAL A 224 -13.65 3.60 -12.79
C VAL A 224 -13.94 2.37 -13.63
N LEU A 225 -14.10 1.21 -13.01
CA LEU A 225 -14.16 -0.10 -13.65
C LEU A 225 -15.60 -0.58 -13.77
N ARG A 226 -15.99 -1.07 -14.94
CA ARG A 226 -17.25 -1.83 -15.09
C ARG A 226 -17.06 -3.23 -14.54
N TRP A 227 -18.12 -3.89 -14.08
CA TRP A 227 -17.98 -5.30 -13.68
C TRP A 227 -17.57 -6.23 -14.83
N ALA A 228 -18.00 -5.91 -16.06
CA ALA A 228 -17.57 -6.59 -17.29
C ALA A 228 -16.06 -6.45 -17.58
N GLU A 229 -15.39 -5.47 -16.98
CA GLU A 229 -13.94 -5.25 -17.06
C GLU A 229 -13.21 -5.77 -15.81
N PHE A 230 -13.82 -5.52 -14.66
CA PHE A 230 -13.32 -5.92 -13.35
C PHE A 230 -13.24 -7.44 -13.20
N LYS A 231 -14.30 -8.18 -13.56
CA LYS A 231 -14.32 -9.65 -13.41
C LYS A 231 -13.20 -10.33 -14.23
N PRO A 232 -12.99 -10.03 -15.54
CA PRO A 232 -11.83 -10.51 -16.28
C PRO A 232 -10.48 -10.11 -15.68
N LEU A 233 -10.34 -8.87 -15.22
CA LEU A 233 -9.13 -8.40 -14.55
C LEU A 233 -8.82 -9.24 -13.30
N ILE A 234 -9.82 -9.56 -12.50
CA ILE A 234 -9.64 -10.35 -11.28
C ILE A 234 -9.26 -11.81 -11.58
N TYR A 235 -9.82 -12.41 -12.63
CA TYR A 235 -9.37 -13.74 -13.08
C TYR A 235 -7.93 -13.72 -13.56
N PHE A 236 -7.55 -12.71 -14.34
CA PHE A 236 -6.15 -12.53 -14.71
C PHE A 236 -5.23 -12.38 -13.50
N LEU A 237 -5.60 -11.55 -12.52
CA LEU A 237 -4.81 -11.37 -11.29
C LEU A 237 -4.80 -12.63 -10.41
N THR A 238 -5.81 -13.50 -10.51
CA THR A 238 -5.80 -14.80 -9.84
C THR A 238 -4.74 -15.74 -10.41
N ILE A 239 -4.49 -15.67 -11.73
CA ILE A 239 -3.37 -16.39 -12.36
C ILE A 239 -2.02 -15.85 -11.87
N ARG A 240 -1.90 -14.53 -11.71
CA ARG A 240 -0.65 -13.87 -11.30
C ARG A 240 -0.34 -14.00 -9.81
N TYR A 241 -1.37 -14.02 -8.96
CA TYR A 241 -1.25 -14.04 -7.51
C TYR A 241 -2.08 -15.19 -6.92
N PRO A 242 -1.78 -16.46 -7.27
CA PRO A 242 -2.64 -17.59 -6.94
C PRO A 242 -2.86 -17.73 -5.44
N ASP A 243 -1.84 -17.54 -4.60
CA ASP A 243 -1.96 -17.78 -3.16
C ASP A 243 -2.66 -16.64 -2.40
N HIS A 244 -2.83 -15.48 -3.06
CA HIS A 244 -3.37 -14.25 -2.45
C HIS A 244 -4.46 -13.61 -3.32
N PHE A 245 -5.09 -14.39 -4.19
CA PHE A 245 -5.95 -13.90 -5.28
C PHE A 245 -7.18 -13.08 -4.82
N VAL A 246 -7.61 -13.23 -3.58
CA VAL A 246 -8.71 -12.42 -2.98
C VAL A 246 -8.28 -11.00 -2.63
N VAL A 247 -6.99 -10.76 -2.40
CA VAL A 247 -6.49 -9.45 -1.98
C VAL A 247 -6.52 -8.43 -3.13
N PRO A 248 -6.05 -8.72 -4.36
CA PRO A 248 -6.24 -7.80 -5.49
C PRO A 248 -7.72 -7.49 -5.75
N PHE A 249 -8.61 -8.49 -5.58
CA PHE A 249 -10.06 -8.29 -5.67
C PHE A 249 -10.56 -7.28 -4.65
N LEU A 250 -10.28 -7.46 -3.36
CA LEU A 250 -10.74 -6.54 -2.31
C LEU A 250 -10.14 -5.13 -2.44
N LEU A 251 -8.87 -5.03 -2.84
CA LEU A 251 -8.23 -3.73 -3.09
C LEU A 251 -8.91 -2.99 -4.24
N LEU A 252 -9.19 -3.67 -5.35
CA LEU A 252 -9.73 -3.02 -6.54
C LEU A 252 -11.26 -2.86 -6.52
N LEU A 253 -11.98 -3.60 -5.67
CA LEU A 253 -13.44 -3.59 -5.56
C LEU A 253 -14.02 -2.17 -5.40
N ARG A 254 -13.34 -1.29 -4.64
CA ARG A 254 -13.78 0.09 -4.43
C ARG A 254 -13.87 0.92 -5.71
N PHE A 255 -13.14 0.53 -6.76
CA PHE A 255 -13.11 1.22 -8.05
C PHE A 255 -14.16 0.67 -9.03
N ALA A 256 -14.94 -0.34 -8.63
CA ALA A 256 -15.90 -1.06 -9.47
C ALA A 256 -17.34 -0.94 -8.91
N PRO A 257 -18.09 0.13 -9.26
CA PRO A 257 -19.46 0.30 -8.79
C PRO A 257 -20.36 -0.82 -9.30
N ILE A 258 -21.28 -1.26 -8.45
CA ILE A 258 -22.35 -2.20 -8.82
C ILE A 258 -23.51 -1.35 -9.33
N THR A 259 -23.87 -1.46 -10.60
CA THR A 259 -25.00 -0.72 -11.18
C THR A 259 -26.23 -1.63 -11.25
N LYS A 260 -27.34 -1.12 -11.79
CA LYS A 260 -28.57 -1.90 -11.99
C LYS A 260 -28.45 -2.99 -13.07
N GLU A 261 -27.41 -2.93 -13.90
CA GLU A 261 -27.19 -3.87 -15.01
C GLU A 261 -26.49 -5.16 -14.54
N GLU A 262 -25.90 -5.14 -13.35
CA GLU A 262 -25.18 -6.26 -12.77
C GLU A 262 -26.06 -7.12 -11.84
N ASP A 263 -25.71 -8.41 -11.73
CA ASP A 263 -26.29 -9.30 -10.72
C ASP A 263 -25.68 -9.01 -9.35
N GLU A 264 -26.35 -8.13 -8.60
CA GLU A 264 -25.96 -7.77 -7.22
C GLU A 264 -25.82 -9.00 -6.32
N GLY A 265 -26.67 -10.02 -6.51
CA GLY A 265 -26.65 -11.23 -5.69
C GLY A 265 -25.42 -12.10 -5.95
N GLU A 266 -25.04 -12.28 -7.22
CA GLU A 266 -23.79 -12.97 -7.58
C GLU A 266 -22.57 -12.22 -7.04
N ILE A 267 -22.55 -10.90 -7.20
CA ILE A 267 -21.46 -10.05 -6.74
C ILE A 267 -21.32 -10.08 -5.22
N SER A 268 -22.41 -9.92 -4.48
CA SER A 268 -22.42 -9.98 -3.01
C SER A 268 -21.87 -11.33 -2.50
N LYS A 269 -22.26 -12.45 -3.14
CA LYS A 269 -21.69 -13.78 -2.81
C LYS A 269 -20.17 -13.82 -2.98
N MET A 270 -19.65 -13.25 -4.06
CA MET A 270 -18.21 -13.18 -4.32
C MET A 270 -17.48 -12.30 -3.29
N ILE A 271 -18.06 -11.15 -2.93
CA ILE A 271 -17.50 -10.22 -1.94
C ILE A 271 -17.46 -10.85 -0.55
N LYS A 272 -18.58 -11.40 -0.08
CA LYS A 272 -18.65 -12.07 1.23
C LYS A 272 -17.70 -13.27 1.30
N ALA A 273 -17.62 -14.06 0.23
CA ALA A 273 -16.68 -15.18 0.16
C ALA A 273 -15.21 -14.71 0.28
N ALA A 274 -14.83 -13.62 -0.40
CA ALA A 274 -13.49 -13.05 -0.30
C ALA A 274 -13.17 -12.57 1.12
N TRP A 275 -14.06 -11.81 1.76
CA TRP A 275 -13.86 -11.36 3.14
C TRP A 275 -13.76 -12.52 4.15
N ARG A 276 -14.64 -13.52 4.05
CA ARG A 276 -14.60 -14.71 4.89
C ARG A 276 -13.29 -15.48 4.77
N SER A 277 -12.75 -15.57 3.55
CA SER A 277 -11.51 -16.30 3.29
C SER A 277 -10.28 -15.68 3.94
N LEU A 278 -10.33 -14.40 4.33
CA LEU A 278 -9.27 -13.77 5.10
C LEU A 278 -9.22 -14.27 6.55
N HIS A 279 -10.32 -14.83 7.08
CA HIS A 279 -10.44 -15.27 8.48
C HIS A 279 -10.15 -14.16 9.52
N LEU A 280 -10.35 -12.89 9.16
CA LEU A 280 -10.10 -11.72 10.01
C LEU A 280 -11.37 -11.14 10.65
N PHE A 281 -12.54 -11.47 10.11
CA PHE A 281 -13.80 -10.81 10.41
C PHE A 281 -14.86 -11.81 10.88
N ARG A 282 -15.73 -11.34 11.78
CA ARG A 282 -16.96 -12.03 12.17
C ARG A 282 -18.03 -11.83 11.10
N GLU A 283 -19.04 -12.69 11.08
CA GLU A 283 -20.12 -12.62 10.09
C GLU A 283 -20.86 -11.28 10.11
N GLU A 284 -21.10 -10.71 11.30
CA GLU A 284 -21.75 -9.40 11.42
C GLU A 284 -20.92 -8.28 10.80
N GLU A 285 -19.59 -8.39 10.88
CA GLU A 285 -18.65 -7.44 10.26
C GLU A 285 -18.64 -7.62 8.74
N ILE A 286 -18.65 -8.86 8.25
CA ILE A 286 -18.71 -9.17 6.81
C ILE A 286 -20.00 -8.65 6.18
N GLU A 287 -21.14 -8.76 6.87
CA GLU A 287 -22.41 -8.22 6.40
C GLU A 287 -22.41 -6.70 6.25
N GLN A 288 -21.65 -6.00 7.09
CA GLN A 288 -21.44 -4.57 6.99
C GLN A 288 -20.40 -4.23 5.90
N LEU A 289 -19.32 -5.01 5.79
CA LEU A 289 -18.30 -4.85 4.76
C LEU A 289 -18.86 -5.07 3.34
N ASP A 290 -19.86 -5.91 3.18
CA ASP A 290 -20.55 -6.09 1.89
C ASP A 290 -21.34 -4.83 1.49
N ARG A 291 -21.89 -4.10 2.46
CA ARG A 291 -22.63 -2.84 2.19
C ARG A 291 -21.73 -1.73 1.65
N ILE A 292 -20.43 -1.81 1.92
CA ILE A 292 -19.41 -0.89 1.38
C ILE A 292 -19.35 -0.99 -0.15
N ALA A 293 -19.60 -2.17 -0.71
CA ALA A 293 -19.64 -2.35 -2.15
C ALA A 293 -20.66 -1.38 -2.75
N THR A 294 -20.18 -0.48 -3.59
CA THR A 294 -20.92 0.74 -3.92
C THR A 294 -22.03 0.43 -4.92
N TYR A 295 -23.24 0.15 -4.42
CA TYR A 295 -24.42 -0.01 -5.27
C TYR A 295 -24.93 1.35 -5.72
N LYS A 296 -25.07 1.52 -7.04
CA LYS A 296 -25.41 2.76 -7.72
C LYS A 296 -26.49 2.49 -8.77
N PRO A 297 -27.75 2.29 -8.35
CA PRO A 297 -28.84 1.95 -9.26
C PRO A 297 -29.15 3.03 -10.30
N HIS A 298 -28.77 4.29 -10.01
CA HIS A 298 -28.97 5.44 -10.91
C HIS A 298 -27.76 5.72 -11.82
N PHE A 299 -26.63 5.06 -11.58
CA PHE A 299 -25.45 5.23 -12.41
C PHE A 299 -25.52 4.33 -13.64
N THR A 300 -25.14 4.86 -14.79
CA THR A 300 -25.16 4.14 -16.06
C THR A 300 -23.92 4.47 -16.88
N TRP A 301 -23.43 3.47 -17.62
CA TRP A 301 -22.30 3.63 -18.52
C TRP A 301 -22.79 3.96 -19.93
N SER A 302 -22.44 5.14 -20.43
CA SER A 302 -22.67 5.51 -21.84
C SER A 302 -21.62 4.89 -22.75
N TYR A 303 -21.92 4.71 -24.03
CA TYR A 303 -21.02 4.15 -25.03
C TYR A 303 -20.90 5.04 -26.26
N GLU A 304 -19.67 5.28 -26.70
CA GLU A 304 -19.35 5.86 -28.00
C GLU A 304 -18.29 5.01 -28.70
N ALA A 305 -18.31 4.98 -30.03
CA ALA A 305 -17.40 4.12 -30.80
C ALA A 305 -15.91 4.52 -30.63
N GLU A 306 -15.64 5.82 -30.47
CA GLU A 306 -14.27 6.35 -30.40
C GLU A 306 -13.67 6.22 -28.99
N THR A 307 -14.46 6.52 -27.95
CA THR A 307 -14.02 6.57 -26.56
C THR A 307 -14.39 5.30 -25.77
N GLY A 308 -15.25 4.44 -26.31
CA GLY A 308 -15.74 3.26 -25.60
C GLY A 308 -16.76 3.65 -24.52
N ARG A 309 -16.68 2.99 -23.35
CA ARG A 309 -17.63 3.23 -22.24
C ARG A 309 -17.12 4.31 -21.29
N TYR A 310 -18.01 5.23 -20.90
CA TYR A 310 -17.74 6.36 -20.01
C TYR A 310 -18.97 6.69 -19.14
N HIS A 311 -18.80 7.51 -18.11
CA HIS A 311 -19.93 8.08 -17.37
C HIS A 311 -20.23 9.51 -17.82
N ALA A 312 -21.51 9.89 -17.80
CA ALA A 312 -21.96 11.20 -18.28
C ALA A 312 -21.38 12.35 -17.44
N CYS A 313 -21.28 13.53 -18.06
CA CYS A 313 -20.71 14.75 -17.49
C CYS A 313 -21.58 15.44 -16.44
N ASP A 314 -22.89 15.26 -16.56
CA ASP A 314 -23.93 15.73 -15.65
C ASP A 314 -24.20 14.74 -14.52
N ALA A 315 -23.45 13.63 -14.49
CA ALA A 315 -23.52 12.71 -13.39
C ALA A 315 -23.13 13.45 -12.09
N PRO A 316 -23.77 13.14 -10.95
CA PRO A 316 -23.65 13.93 -9.73
C PRO A 316 -22.18 14.17 -9.35
N MET A 317 -21.90 15.33 -8.76
CA MET A 317 -20.57 15.82 -8.32
C MET A 317 -19.75 14.85 -7.44
N ASP A 318 -20.32 13.68 -7.12
CA ASP A 318 -19.78 12.62 -6.27
C ASP A 318 -19.04 11.51 -7.05
N ILE A 319 -18.72 11.70 -8.33
CA ILE A 319 -18.03 10.68 -9.12
C ILE A 319 -16.55 10.99 -9.18
N TYR A 320 -15.78 10.30 -8.33
CA TYR A 320 -14.34 10.51 -8.17
C TYR A 320 -13.55 9.69 -9.19
N SER A 321 -13.91 9.89 -10.47
CA SER A 321 -13.36 9.19 -11.62
C SER A 321 -13.05 10.19 -12.72
N LYS A 322 -11.99 9.91 -13.47
CA LYS A 322 -11.64 10.65 -14.70
C LYS A 322 -12.29 10.06 -15.94
N ARG A 323 -13.05 8.97 -15.83
CA ARG A 323 -13.61 8.23 -16.97
C ARG A 323 -14.88 8.86 -17.54
N HIS A 324 -14.77 10.11 -17.95
CA HIS A 324 -15.84 10.91 -18.57
C HIS A 324 -15.32 11.70 -19.77
N ILE A 325 -16.23 12.10 -20.66
CA ILE A 325 -15.89 12.79 -21.92
C ILE A 325 -15.69 14.31 -21.76
N CYS A 326 -15.99 14.90 -20.61
CA CYS A 326 -15.91 16.36 -20.41
C CYS A 326 -14.47 16.89 -20.30
N THR A 327 -13.51 15.98 -20.18
CA THR A 327 -12.09 16.29 -20.26
C THR A 327 -11.53 15.36 -21.32
N ASP A 328 -10.89 15.91 -22.35
CA ASP A 328 -10.18 15.14 -23.38
C ASP A 328 -8.95 14.38 -22.84
N ASP A 329 -8.81 14.30 -21.51
CA ASP A 329 -7.64 13.80 -20.80
C ASP A 329 -7.67 12.29 -20.57
N PHE A 330 -8.83 11.63 -20.59
CA PHE A 330 -8.89 10.21 -20.25
C PHE A 330 -8.30 9.35 -21.39
N PRO A 331 -7.32 8.47 -21.11
CA PRO A 331 -6.57 7.77 -22.15
C PRO A 331 -7.33 6.53 -22.66
N PHE A 332 -8.50 6.72 -23.27
CA PHE A 332 -9.42 5.63 -23.64
C PHE A 332 -8.77 4.54 -24.49
N HIS A 333 -7.97 4.90 -25.51
CA HIS A 333 -7.30 3.92 -26.35
C HIS A 333 -6.27 3.10 -25.57
N ALA A 334 -5.38 3.73 -24.82
CA ALA A 334 -4.41 3.03 -23.98
C ALA A 334 -5.10 2.18 -22.90
N PHE A 335 -6.20 2.68 -22.32
CA PHE A 335 -6.98 1.93 -21.34
C PHE A 335 -7.68 0.72 -21.96
N ALA A 336 -8.12 0.80 -23.22
CA ALA A 336 -8.62 -0.37 -23.95
C ALA A 336 -7.53 -1.41 -24.18
N ASP A 337 -6.27 -1.00 -24.41
CA ASP A 337 -5.13 -1.90 -24.59
C ASP A 337 -4.91 -2.81 -23.39
N LEU A 338 -5.02 -2.26 -22.17
CA LEU A 338 -4.99 -3.01 -20.92
C LEU A 338 -5.95 -4.22 -20.96
N PHE A 339 -7.18 -4.01 -21.40
CA PHE A 339 -8.17 -5.09 -21.46
C PHE A 339 -7.94 -6.01 -22.66
N ARG A 340 -7.48 -5.51 -23.82
CA ARG A 340 -7.08 -6.37 -24.93
C ARG A 340 -5.98 -7.35 -24.52
N SER A 341 -5.02 -6.90 -23.71
CA SER A 341 -4.00 -7.75 -23.11
C SER A 341 -4.62 -8.84 -22.23
N ILE A 342 -5.56 -8.50 -21.34
CA ILE A 342 -6.28 -9.47 -20.51
C ILE A 342 -7.10 -10.46 -21.35
N GLU A 343 -7.79 -9.98 -22.38
CA GLU A 343 -8.60 -10.81 -23.30
C GLU A 343 -7.76 -11.87 -24.02
N SER A 344 -6.47 -11.60 -24.30
CA SER A 344 -5.57 -12.56 -24.93
C SER A 344 -5.32 -13.83 -24.09
N TYR A 345 -5.57 -13.76 -22.77
CA TYR A 345 -5.49 -14.90 -21.86
C TYR A 345 -6.80 -15.68 -21.75
N LYS A 346 -7.90 -15.17 -22.30
CA LYS A 346 -9.17 -15.90 -22.30
C LYS A 346 -9.04 -17.18 -23.11
N ASN A 347 -9.70 -18.23 -22.63
CA ASN A 347 -9.65 -19.59 -23.18
C ASN A 347 -8.32 -20.33 -23.00
N THR A 348 -7.41 -19.82 -22.16
CA THR A 348 -6.26 -20.61 -21.70
C THR A 348 -6.67 -21.55 -20.57
N ALA A 349 -5.94 -22.64 -20.35
CA ALA A 349 -6.17 -23.54 -19.22
C ALA A 349 -6.08 -22.79 -17.87
N ALA A 350 -5.10 -21.90 -17.73
CA ALA A 350 -4.92 -21.07 -16.54
C ALA A 350 -6.12 -20.15 -16.27
N TRP A 351 -6.80 -19.65 -17.31
CA TRP A 351 -8.02 -18.87 -17.16
C TRP A 351 -9.14 -19.69 -16.53
N TYR A 352 -9.38 -20.90 -17.04
CA TYR A 352 -10.39 -21.80 -16.50
C TYR A 352 -10.05 -22.23 -15.06
N GLU A 353 -8.77 -22.45 -14.74
CA GLU A 353 -8.34 -22.72 -13.36
C GLU A 353 -8.62 -21.54 -12.42
N ALA A 354 -8.40 -20.30 -12.88
CA ALA A 354 -8.73 -19.10 -12.12
C ALA A 354 -10.24 -18.96 -11.87
N GLU A 355 -11.07 -19.21 -12.89
CA GLU A 355 -12.52 -19.25 -12.75
C GLU A 355 -12.97 -20.32 -11.75
N GLU A 356 -12.45 -21.54 -11.88
CA GLU A 356 -12.76 -22.65 -10.97
C GLU A 356 -12.35 -22.32 -9.53
N LYS A 357 -11.23 -21.62 -9.34
CA LYS A 357 -10.78 -21.19 -8.01
C LYS A 357 -11.77 -20.26 -7.33
N TRP A 358 -12.34 -19.29 -8.07
CA TRP A 358 -13.40 -18.43 -7.56
C TRP A 358 -14.70 -19.20 -7.30
N ILE A 359 -15.08 -20.12 -8.17
CA ILE A 359 -16.25 -20.99 -7.96
C ILE A 359 -16.10 -21.79 -6.66
N ARG A 360 -14.93 -22.40 -6.43
CA ARG A 360 -14.64 -23.14 -5.19
C ARG A 360 -14.65 -22.23 -3.97
N LEU A 361 -14.10 -21.01 -4.07
CA LEU A 361 -14.14 -20.04 -2.98
C LEU A 361 -15.59 -19.68 -2.60
N ILE A 362 -16.43 -19.39 -3.59
CA ILE A 362 -17.85 -19.06 -3.39
C ILE A 362 -18.60 -20.29 -2.85
N ALA A 363 -18.33 -21.50 -3.34
CA ALA A 363 -18.96 -22.71 -2.80
C ALA A 363 -18.58 -22.95 -1.32
N GLN A 364 -17.32 -22.68 -0.97
CA GLN A 364 -16.81 -22.88 0.39
C GLN A 364 -17.28 -21.80 1.37
N TYR A 365 -17.34 -20.54 0.93
CA TYR A 365 -17.55 -19.39 1.81
C TYR A 365 -18.79 -18.56 1.49
N GLY A 366 -19.53 -18.84 0.41
CA GLY A 366 -20.62 -17.98 -0.08
C GLY A 366 -21.86 -17.95 0.82
N MET A 367 -22.08 -18.98 1.65
CA MET A 367 -23.34 -19.26 2.38
C MET A 367 -24.59 -19.15 1.51
N GLU A 368 -25.26 -20.27 1.23
CA GLU A 368 -26.61 -20.25 0.65
C GLU A 368 -27.62 -19.76 1.72
N GLY A 369 -28.43 -18.75 1.40
CA GLY A 369 -29.66 -18.49 2.17
C GLY A 369 -29.92 -17.07 2.68
N ASP A 370 -29.12 -16.05 2.36
CA ASP A 370 -29.45 -14.68 2.80
C ASP A 370 -30.37 -13.94 1.81
N GLU A 371 -31.52 -14.53 1.46
CA GLU A 371 -32.56 -13.86 0.68
C GLU A 371 -33.13 -12.61 1.37
N THR A 372 -32.88 -12.46 2.67
CA THR A 372 -33.34 -11.31 3.48
C THR A 372 -32.38 -10.12 3.51
N TRP A 373 -31.18 -10.25 2.93
CA TRP A 373 -30.15 -9.20 2.98
C TRP A 373 -30.58 -7.88 2.32
N LEU A 374 -31.20 -7.94 1.14
CA LEU A 374 -31.70 -6.76 0.42
C LEU A 374 -32.70 -5.94 1.25
N ALA A 375 -33.54 -6.62 2.03
CA ALA A 375 -34.50 -5.96 2.92
C ALA A 375 -33.81 -5.22 4.09
N ARG A 376 -32.63 -5.68 4.51
CA ARG A 376 -31.83 -5.10 5.60
C ARG A 376 -30.88 -3.99 5.13
N ARG A 377 -30.57 -3.91 3.83
CA ARG A 377 -29.69 -2.88 3.24
C ARG A 377 -30.39 -1.54 3.03
N ASN A 378 -31.70 -1.55 2.76
CA ASN A 378 -32.52 -0.36 2.52
C ASN A 378 -33.16 0.23 3.81
N GLN A 379 -32.85 -0.36 4.97
CA GLN A 379 -33.15 0.18 6.31
C GLN A 379 -31.87 0.79 6.87
#